data_AF-A0A7Y4KES5-F1
#
_entry.id   AF-A0A7Y4KES5-F1
#
_cell.length_a   1.000
_cell.length_b   1.000
_cell.length_c   1.000
_cell.angle_alpha   90.00
_cell.angle_beta   90.00
_cell.angle_gamma   90.00
#
_symmetry.space_group_name_H-M   'P 1'
#
loop_
_entity.id
_entity.type
_entity.pdbx_description
1 polymer ?
#
loop_
_entity_poly.entity_id
_entity_poly.type
_entity_poly.pdbx_seq_one_letter_code
_entity_poly.pdbx_strand_id
1 'polypeptide(L)' 'MLSDVPVRTGYLEAQAGLSSLTGAYARLEGGARLKSNLGLFGFAEANQRERLAGAGIRLMFGL' A
#
# COMPACT_ATOMS: atom_id res chain seq x y z
N MET A 1 -6.71 -23.12 -11.85
CA MET A 1 -5.34 -23.30 -11.32
C MET A 1 -4.62 -21.97 -11.50
N LEU A 2 -4.73 -21.06 -10.52
CA LEU A 2 -4.09 -19.73 -10.55
C LEU A 2 -2.66 -19.88 -10.00
N SER A 3 -1.91 -20.79 -10.61
CA SER A 3 -0.54 -21.10 -10.23
C SER A 3 0.39 -20.08 -10.87
N ASP A 4 1.33 -19.57 -10.09
CA ASP A 4 2.47 -18.78 -10.56
C ASP A 4 2.23 -17.29 -10.82
N VAL A 5 1.47 -16.61 -9.95
CA VAL A 5 1.81 -15.21 -9.70
C VAL A 5 2.88 -15.24 -8.61
N PRO A 6 4.14 -14.84 -8.90
CA PRO A 6 5.18 -14.79 -7.89
C PRO A 6 4.61 -13.98 -6.74
N VAL A 7 4.48 -14.61 -5.57
CA VAL A 7 3.93 -13.99 -4.37
C VAL A 7 4.84 -12.81 -4.09
N ARG A 8 4.44 -11.64 -4.60
CA ARG A 8 5.23 -10.41 -4.64
C ARG A 8 5.78 -10.19 -3.24
N THR A 9 7.08 -10.42 -3.06
CA THR A 9 7.79 -10.24 -1.78
C THR A 9 7.52 -8.85 -1.22
N GLY A 10 7.25 -7.89 -2.11
CA GLY A 10 6.49 -6.70 -1.79
C GLY A 10 5.84 -6.08 -3.02
N TYR A 11 5.06 -5.04 -2.78
CA TYR A 11 4.49 -4.15 -3.78
C TYR A 11 4.88 -2.71 -3.43
N LEU A 12 5.01 -1.89 -4.45
CA LEU A 12 5.12 -0.45 -4.32
C LEU A 12 4.23 0.16 -5.39
N GLU A 13 3.32 1.01 -4.95
CA GLU A 13 2.29 1.67 -5.74
C GLU A 13 2.41 3.16 -5.49
N ALA A 14 2.66 3.91 -6.57
CA ALA A 14 2.61 5.36 -6.55
C ALA A 14 1.46 5.80 -7.44
N GLN A 15 0.61 6.66 -6.90
CA GLN A 15 -0.57 7.21 -7.55
C GLN A 15 -0.52 8.73 -7.40
N ALA A 16 -0.81 9.46 -8.47
CA ALA A 16 -0.99 10.89 -8.41
C ALA A 16 -2.15 11.27 -9.31
N GLY A 17 -2.98 12.22 -8.86
CA GLY A 17 -4.20 12.57 -9.57
C GLY A 17 -4.79 13.91 -9.13
N LEU A 18 -5.85 14.29 -9.82
CA LEU A 18 -6.65 15.47 -9.51
C LEU A 18 -8.03 14.98 -9.07
N SER A 19 -8.40 15.27 -7.82
CA SER A 19 -9.71 14.99 -7.27
C SER A 19 -10.48 16.29 -7.11
N SER A 20 -11.75 16.32 -7.53
CA SER A 20 -12.61 17.50 -7.36
C SER A 20 -12.88 17.83 -5.88
N LEU A 21 -12.73 16.85 -4.98
CA LEU A 21 -13.01 17.01 -3.55
C LEU A 21 -11.77 17.44 -2.73
N THR A 22 -10.60 16.90 -3.07
CA THR A 22 -9.35 17.08 -2.29
C THR A 22 -8.23 17.79 -3.06
N GLY A 23 -8.47 18.16 -4.32
CA GLY A 23 -7.50 18.80 -5.19
C GLY A 23 -6.47 17.81 -5.75
N ALA A 24 -5.29 18.33 -6.12
CA ALA A 24 -4.15 17.49 -6.48
C ALA A 24 -3.76 16.61 -5.30
N TYR A 25 -3.64 15.31 -5.53
CA TYR A 25 -3.20 14.35 -4.54
C TYR A 25 -2.10 13.45 -5.12
N ALA A 26 -1.18 13.06 -4.24
CA ALA A 26 -0.14 12.08 -4.49
C ALA A 26 -0.15 11.08 -3.34
N ARG A 27 -0.29 9.80 -3.66
CA ARG A 27 -0.26 8.68 -2.72
C ARG A 27 0.84 7.73 -3.12
N LEU A 28 1.63 7.31 -2.15
CA LEU A 28 2.63 6.29 -2.28
C LEU A 28 2.37 5.24 -1.21
N GLU A 29 2.12 4.02 -1.62
CA GLU A 29 1.90 2.88 -0.75
C GLU A 29 2.90 1.79 -1.11
N GLY A 30 3.48 1.14 -0.11
CA GLY A 30 4.37 0.03 -0.34
C GLY A 30 4.27 -0.95 0.81
N GLY A 31 4.34 -2.23 0.51
CA GLY A 31 4.33 -3.26 1.52
C GLY A 31 5.15 -4.46 1.13
N ALA A 32 5.63 -5.18 2.12
CA ALA A 32 6.43 -6.37 1.95
C ALA A 32 5.90 -7.50 2.83
N ARG A 33 5.92 -8.71 2.31
CA ARG A 33 5.65 -9.93 3.06
C ARG A 33 6.95 -10.37 3.75
N LEU A 34 6.98 -10.29 5.09
CA LEU A 34 8.12 -10.73 5.91
C LEU A 34 8.13 -12.24 6.12
N LYS A 35 6.95 -12.84 6.32
CA LYS A 35 6.75 -14.29 6.48
C LYS A 35 5.48 -14.70 5.75
N SER A 36 5.27 -15.99 5.57
CA SER A 36 4.07 -16.55 4.91
C SER A 36 2.75 -16.00 5.47
N ASN A 37 2.72 -15.65 6.77
CA ASN A 37 1.56 -15.13 7.50
C ASN A 37 1.71 -13.67 8.01
N LEU A 38 2.83 -13.00 7.74
CA LEU A 38 3.14 -11.69 8.28
C LEU A 38 3.63 -10.76 7.16
N GLY A 39 2.91 -9.65 6.95
CA GLY A 39 3.31 -8.57 6.07
C GLY A 39 3.44 -7.25 6.83
N LEU A 40 4.24 -6.34 6.29
CA LEU A 40 4.31 -4.94 6.66
C LEU A 40 3.84 -4.10 5.49
N PHE A 41 3.21 -2.97 5.76
CA PHE A 41 2.91 -1.97 4.76
C PHE A 41 3.09 -0.57 5.33
N GLY A 42 3.40 0.37 4.45
CA GLY A 42 3.49 1.79 4.74
C GLY A 42 2.83 2.54 3.60
N PHE A 43 2.24 3.68 3.93
CA PHE A 43 1.67 4.59 2.95
C PHE A 43 1.88 6.03 3.37
N ALA A 44 1.98 6.89 2.36
CA ALA A 44 2.03 8.33 2.49
C ALA A 44 1.11 8.92 1.42
N GLU A 45 0.25 9.83 1.83
CA GLU A 45 -0.66 10.58 0.97
C GLU A 45 -0.48 12.06 1.26
N ALA A 46 -0.31 12.85 0.20
CA ALA A 46 -0.25 14.30 0.28
C ALA A 46 -1.31 14.84 -0.69
N ASN A 47 -2.23 15.63 -0.17
CA ASN A 47 -3.18 16.40 -0.97
C ASN A 47 -3.02 17.90 -0.66
N GLN A 48 -3.84 18.75 -1.28
CA GLN A 48 -3.72 20.21 -1.12
C GLN A 48 -4.05 20.71 0.30
N ARG A 49 -4.80 19.94 1.09
CA ARG A 49 -5.21 20.32 2.44
C ARG A 49 -4.40 19.61 3.52
N GLU A 50 -4.08 18.34 3.30
CA GLU A 50 -3.62 17.44 4.34
C GLU A 50 -2.51 16.51 3.83
N ARG A 51 -1.66 16.11 4.76
CA ARG A 51 -0.63 15.10 4.54
C ARG A 51 -0.86 14.02 5.57
N LEU A 52 -1.05 12.80 5.11
CA LEU A 52 -1.30 11.65 5.95
C LEU A 52 -0.26 10.59 5.64
N ALA A 53 0.34 10.02 6.67
CA ALA A 53 1.25 8.90 6.51
C ALA A 53 0.98 7.89 7.61
N GLY A 54 1.18 6.62 7.27
CA GLY A 54 0.93 5.52 8.19
C GLY A 54 1.75 4.30 7.83
N ALA A 55 1.93 3.42 8.80
CA ALA A 55 2.49 2.11 8.59
C ALA A 55 1.73 1.10 9.45
N GLY A 56 1.71 -0.14 9.01
CA GLY A 56 0.95 -1.19 9.65
C GLY A 56 1.53 -2.58 9.41
N ILE A 57 1.10 -3.49 10.27
CA ILE A 57 1.39 -4.92 10.17
C ILE A 57 0.11 -5.61 9.71
N ARG A 58 0.23 -6.52 8.75
CA ARG A 58 -0.86 -7.36 8.26
C ARG A 58 -0.58 -8.82 8.61
N LEU A 59 -1.35 -9.36 9.54
CA LEU A 59 -1.39 -10.77 9.86
C LEU A 59 -2.43 -11.46 8.97
N MET A 60 -2.00 -12.46 8.21
CA MET A 60 -2.91 -13.29 7.40
C MET A 60 -3.19 -14.58 8.16
N PHE A 61 -4.45 -14.79 8.53
CA PHE A 61 -4.92 -16.00 9.18
C PHE A 61 -5.58 -16.90 8.12
N GLY A 62 -4.92 -17.99 7.76
CA GLY A 62 -5.40 -19.01 6.83
C GLY A 62 -4.58 -20.29 6.99
N LEU A 63 -5.27 -21.43 7.09
CA LEU A 63 -4.71 -22.78 7.21
C LEU A 63 -4.16 -23.27 5.86
#